data_AF-A0A8J6BKZ1-F1
#
_entry.id   AF-A0A8J6BKZ1-F1
#
_cell.length_a   1.000
_cell.length_b   1.000
_cell.length_c   1.000
_cell.angle_alpha   90.00
_cell.angle_beta   90.00
_cell.angle_gamma   90.00
#
_symmetry.space_group_name_H-M   'P 1'
#
loop_
_entity.id
_entity.type
_entity.pdbx_description
1 polymer ?
#
loop_
_entity_poly.entity_id
_entity_poly.type
_entity_poly.pdbx_seq_one_letter_code
_entity_poly.pdbx_strand_id
1 'polypeptide(L)'
;MPEGVIPSYTGAIRPEARPDREGGGVRGQIAFTGTRSPLAGLHAPFSGRSLCAWHRAGRLTTVVVLTPPFNFAIISEMSSRSPKDLIKTKWGSKPSNSKSETALEKFRGEIAALKPSVDEITIGKGKLTDKERHRLLEKIRVLEAEREKNAYHLTEKDKEIQRIRDQMKVKYNTTALLEQLEEKTKEGERREQLLKSLSEETDVLKKQLSATTTRLAELENKASTLHVSQTMATSCFNSSISNVHEMEIQLKDREAYVKGLVAKIRELEQKLETVAHSLPQQTKKTESEGYLQEEKQNYYSHLLASARKDLEVERQTSTQLSFELSEFRRKYEETQKEVQDLNQLLCSQRKADVQHLEDDRHKTEKIQRLKEENDIAKEKLEQEKKRSEELLSQVQFLYTSLLKQQEEQTRVALLEQQMQACTLDFENEKLDRQNMQHQLHVILKELRKARNQITQLESLKQLQEFAFTEPIVTFQRENENRVKIASPKSPAAALNESLVECPKCNIQYPATEHRDLLVHVEYCSK
;
A
#
# COMPACT_ATOMS: atom_id res chain seq x y z
N MET A 1 -2.35 67.23 -31.00
CA MET A 1 -3.78 67.57 -30.82
C MET A 1 -4.60 66.43 -31.40
N PRO A 2 -5.60 65.89 -30.69
CA PRO A 2 -5.91 65.98 -29.24
C PRO A 2 -5.26 64.80 -28.46
N GLU A 3 -4.86 64.95 -27.19
CA GLU A 3 -5.59 64.59 -25.94
C GLU A 3 -5.63 63.08 -25.64
N GLY A 4 -5.44 62.59 -24.40
CA GLY A 4 -5.13 63.28 -23.15
C GLY A 4 -5.48 62.45 -21.90
N VAL A 5 -5.01 62.91 -20.73
CA VAL A 5 -5.47 62.54 -19.37
C VAL A 5 -5.02 61.16 -18.80
N ILE A 6 -3.97 61.25 -17.98
CA ILE A 6 -3.77 60.42 -16.77
C ILE A 6 -4.56 61.08 -15.62
N PRO A 7 -5.03 60.32 -14.62
CA PRO A 7 -4.86 60.82 -13.25
C PRO A 7 -4.32 59.76 -12.27
N SER A 8 -3.25 60.13 -11.57
CA SER A 8 -2.79 59.48 -10.34
C SER A 8 -3.70 59.87 -9.17
N TYR A 9 -3.87 59.01 -8.17
CA TYR A 9 -4.32 59.44 -6.84
C TYR A 9 -3.52 58.80 -5.71
N THR A 10 -3.34 59.59 -4.65
CA THR A 10 -2.39 59.37 -3.55
C THR A 10 -3.10 59.01 -2.24
N GLY A 11 -2.61 57.96 -1.57
CA GLY A 11 -2.36 57.87 -0.12
C GLY A 11 -3.51 58.00 0.91
N ALA A 12 -3.52 57.09 1.90
CA ALA A 12 -3.69 57.45 3.33
C ALA A 12 -3.31 56.30 4.30
N ILE A 13 -2.30 56.55 5.14
CA ILE A 13 -2.22 56.43 6.62
C ILE A 13 -2.82 55.19 7.36
N ARG A 14 -2.00 54.67 8.31
CA ARG A 14 -2.22 53.69 9.42
C ARG A 14 -3.27 54.17 10.49
N PRO A 15 -3.56 53.53 11.66
CA PRO A 15 -2.80 52.49 12.41
C PRO A 15 -3.64 51.32 13.01
N GLU A 16 -3.02 50.65 13.99
CA GLU A 16 -3.45 49.52 14.83
C GLU A 16 -4.80 49.63 15.55
N ALA A 17 -5.38 48.45 15.89
CA ALA A 17 -5.89 48.18 17.24
C ALA A 17 -5.94 46.65 17.52
N ARG A 18 -5.41 46.21 18.67
CA ARG A 18 -5.84 44.95 19.33
C ARG A 18 -7.19 45.19 20.03
N PRO A 19 -7.86 44.14 20.50
CA PRO A 19 -7.82 43.97 21.96
C PRO A 19 -7.57 42.53 22.44
N ASP A 20 -6.80 42.42 23.52
CA ASP A 20 -6.77 41.27 24.41
C ASP A 20 -7.95 41.36 25.41
N ARG A 21 -8.66 40.25 25.66
CA ARG A 21 -9.43 39.90 26.89
C ARG A 21 -9.89 38.45 26.74
N GLU A 22 -9.38 37.50 27.51
CA GLU A 22 -9.64 37.25 28.94
C GLU A 22 -11.09 36.95 29.32
N GLY A 23 -11.27 35.78 29.95
CA GLY A 23 -12.27 35.58 31.01
C GLY A 23 -13.57 34.90 30.59
N GLY A 24 -13.97 33.85 31.34
CA GLY A 24 -15.37 33.38 31.31
C GLY A 24 -15.61 31.88 31.22
N GLY A 25 -14.80 31.02 31.84
CA GLY A 25 -15.20 29.63 32.05
C GLY A 25 -16.34 29.52 33.06
N VAL A 26 -17.53 29.06 32.65
CA VAL A 26 -18.63 28.72 33.55
C VAL A 26 -19.04 27.26 33.33
N ARG A 27 -18.87 26.43 34.36
CA ARG A 27 -19.36 25.04 34.36
C ARG A 27 -20.86 25.04 34.64
N GLY A 28 -21.67 24.74 33.62
CA GLY A 28 -23.08 24.38 33.81
C GLY A 28 -23.18 22.92 34.29
N GLN A 29 -23.63 22.70 35.53
CA GLN A 29 -23.99 21.38 36.01
C GLN A 29 -25.34 20.98 35.40
N ILE A 30 -25.42 19.82 34.73
CA ILE A 30 -26.69 19.25 34.28
C ILE A 30 -27.11 18.17 35.27
N ALA A 31 -28.13 18.46 36.07
CA ALA A 31 -28.75 17.50 36.97
C ALA A 31 -29.95 16.80 36.30
N PHE A 32 -30.08 15.50 36.56
CA PHE A 32 -31.19 14.68 36.10
C PHE A 32 -32.54 15.14 36.66
N THR A 33 -33.58 15.13 35.83
CA THR A 33 -34.95 14.79 36.30
C THR A 33 -35.52 13.71 35.39
N GLY A 34 -35.93 12.59 35.98
CA GLY A 34 -36.56 11.47 35.27
C GLY A 34 -38.03 11.37 35.67
N THR A 35 -38.92 11.26 34.69
CA THR A 35 -40.36 11.05 34.91
C THR A 35 -40.76 9.62 34.58
N ARG A 36 -41.38 8.94 35.57
CA ARG A 36 -41.99 7.61 35.46
C ARG A 36 -43.51 7.75 35.59
N SER A 37 -44.29 7.06 34.75
CA SER A 37 -45.74 6.81 34.89
C SER A 37 -46.20 5.81 33.78
N PRO A 38 -47.35 5.10 33.92
CA PRO A 38 -47.24 3.68 34.25
C PRO A 38 -48.08 2.67 33.43
N LEU A 39 -47.74 1.39 33.63
CA LEU A 39 -48.55 0.14 33.62
C LEU A 39 -49.88 0.04 32.82
N ALA A 40 -49.86 -0.84 31.81
CA ALA A 40 -50.75 -2.01 31.65
C ALA A 40 -50.15 -2.92 30.54
N GLY A 41 -50.20 -4.26 30.53
CA GLY A 41 -50.78 -5.22 31.47
C GLY A 41 -51.65 -6.26 30.75
N LEU A 42 -51.10 -7.43 30.36
CA LEU A 42 -51.88 -8.64 30.02
C LEU A 42 -51.01 -9.93 29.99
N HIS A 43 -51.65 -11.04 30.33
CA HIS A 43 -51.12 -12.36 30.72
C HIS A 43 -50.28 -13.14 29.67
N ALA A 44 -49.13 -13.69 30.11
CA ALA A 44 -48.79 -15.12 30.35
C ALA A 44 -49.20 -16.25 29.34
N PRO A 45 -48.69 -17.52 29.43
CA PRO A 45 -47.71 -18.09 30.37
C PRO A 45 -46.70 -19.16 29.81
N PHE A 46 -45.85 -19.64 30.74
CA PHE A 46 -45.29 -21.00 30.90
C PHE A 46 -44.03 -21.54 30.15
N SER A 47 -43.09 -21.92 31.04
CA SER A 47 -42.04 -22.95 30.99
C SER A 47 -40.60 -22.45 30.72
N GLY A 48 -39.58 -22.87 31.48
CA GLY A 48 -39.59 -23.68 32.71
C GLY A 48 -38.34 -24.56 32.81
N ARG A 49 -37.66 -24.52 33.98
CA ARG A 49 -36.37 -25.16 34.37
C ARG A 49 -35.14 -24.27 34.16
N SER A 50 -34.05 -24.37 34.94
CA SER A 50 -33.85 -24.88 36.32
C SER A 50 -32.38 -24.66 36.70
N LEU A 51 -32.11 -24.28 37.96
CA LEU A 51 -30.91 -24.47 38.79
C LEU A 51 -29.50 -24.59 38.13
N CYS A 52 -28.57 -23.68 38.43
CA CYS A 52 -27.71 -23.64 39.63
C CYS A 52 -26.63 -24.74 39.73
N ALA A 53 -25.35 -24.36 39.71
CA ALA A 53 -24.34 -24.82 40.67
C ALA A 53 -23.05 -23.97 40.58
N TRP A 54 -22.52 -23.57 41.73
CA TRP A 54 -21.10 -23.19 41.86
C TRP A 54 -20.24 -24.47 41.94
N HIS A 55 -19.00 -24.45 41.44
CA HIS A 55 -17.88 -24.68 42.36
C HIS A 55 -16.54 -24.11 41.91
N ARG A 56 -15.72 -23.82 42.92
CA ARG A 56 -14.35 -23.30 42.88
C ARG A 56 -13.35 -24.44 42.75
N ALA A 57 -12.36 -24.31 41.87
CA ALA A 57 -11.09 -25.03 41.95
C ALA A 57 -9.96 -24.15 41.37
N GLY A 58 -9.05 -23.71 42.23
CA GLY A 58 -7.82 -23.04 41.79
C GLY A 58 -6.69 -24.05 41.61
N ARG A 59 -5.75 -23.78 40.71
CA ARG A 59 -4.42 -24.38 40.74
C ARG A 59 -3.42 -23.39 40.17
N LEU A 60 -2.32 -23.17 40.89
CA LEU A 60 -1.27 -22.23 40.49
C LEU A 60 -0.53 -22.78 39.27
N THR A 61 -0.11 -21.89 38.36
CA THR A 61 1.08 -22.13 37.53
C THR A 61 1.78 -20.80 37.29
N THR A 62 2.83 -20.55 38.06
CA THR A 62 3.67 -19.37 37.91
C THR A 62 4.52 -19.53 36.66
N VAL A 63 4.21 -18.78 35.60
CA VAL A 63 5.09 -18.66 34.42
C VAL A 63 5.73 -17.28 34.44
N VAL A 64 6.99 -17.24 34.86
CA VAL A 64 7.83 -16.04 34.78
C VAL A 64 8.25 -15.86 33.32
N VAL A 65 7.60 -14.96 32.60
CA VAL A 65 8.08 -14.52 31.28
C VAL A 65 9.06 -13.37 31.49
N LEU A 66 10.35 -13.70 31.38
CA LEU A 66 11.44 -12.71 31.37
C LEU A 66 11.37 -11.88 30.09
N THR A 67 10.95 -10.62 30.20
CA THR A 67 11.11 -9.62 29.14
C THR A 67 12.54 -9.05 29.16
N PRO A 68 13.36 -9.22 28.10
CA PRO A 68 14.63 -8.54 27.98
C PRO A 68 14.43 -7.06 27.58
N PRO A 69 15.34 -6.14 27.97
CA PRO A 69 15.25 -4.74 27.58
C PRO A 69 15.64 -4.52 26.12
N PHE A 70 14.83 -3.76 25.38
CA PHE A 70 15.17 -3.29 24.04
C PHE A 70 16.23 -2.19 24.09
N ASN A 71 17.49 -2.56 23.81
CA ASN A 71 18.53 -1.60 23.47
C ASN A 71 18.32 -1.10 22.03
N PHE A 72 18.12 0.20 21.87
CA PHE A 72 18.18 0.87 20.56
C PHE A 72 19.64 0.97 20.09
N ALA A 73 20.12 -0.07 19.42
CA ALA A 73 21.34 0.00 18.62
C ALA A 73 20.98 0.39 17.19
N ILE A 74 21.38 1.59 16.76
CA ILE A 74 21.19 2.04 15.38
C ILE A 74 22.19 1.30 14.49
N ILE A 75 21.73 0.24 13.83
CA ILE A 75 22.38 -0.33 12.66
C ILE A 75 21.73 0.30 11.44
N SER A 76 22.32 1.38 10.94
CA SER A 76 21.92 2.02 9.69
C SER A 76 22.77 1.46 8.56
N GLU A 77 22.29 0.39 7.92
CA GLU A 77 22.94 -0.12 6.72
C GLU A 77 21.92 -0.66 5.69
N MET A 78 22.27 -0.44 4.41
CA MET A 78 21.64 -0.94 3.18
C MET A 78 20.45 -0.18 2.56
N SER A 79 20.79 0.41 1.40
CA SER A 79 20.00 0.47 0.16
C SER A 79 19.17 1.73 -0.13
N SER A 80 19.85 2.74 -0.66
CA SER A 80 19.28 3.89 -1.37
C SER A 80 18.63 3.49 -2.71
N ARG A 81 17.38 3.00 -2.68
CA ARG A 81 16.57 2.89 -3.90
C ARG A 81 16.02 4.27 -4.30
N SER A 82 16.57 4.82 -5.38
CA SER A 82 16.20 6.15 -5.90
C SER A 82 14.74 6.22 -6.36
N PRO A 83 14.01 7.32 -6.12
CA PRO A 83 12.67 7.53 -6.67
C PRO A 83 12.74 7.83 -8.18
N LYS A 84 12.71 6.80 -9.02
CA LYS A 84 12.67 6.93 -10.50
C LYS A 84 11.42 6.35 -11.17
N ASP A 85 10.57 5.63 -10.44
CA ASP A 85 9.45 4.87 -11.02
C ASP A 85 8.07 5.55 -10.89
N LEU A 86 8.00 6.88 -11.07
CA LEU A 86 6.72 7.61 -11.03
C LEU A 86 6.53 8.70 -12.10
N ILE A 87 7.04 8.47 -13.32
CA ILE A 87 6.62 9.23 -14.51
C ILE A 87 6.37 8.27 -15.68
N LYS A 88 5.22 7.58 -15.65
CA LYS A 88 4.76 6.73 -16.77
C LYS A 88 3.29 7.00 -17.13
N THR A 89 2.95 8.26 -17.37
CA THR A 89 1.67 8.67 -17.95
C THR A 89 1.87 9.56 -19.19
N LYS A 90 1.26 9.15 -20.31
CA LYS A 90 1.05 9.93 -21.54
C LYS A 90 2.27 10.58 -22.22
N TRP A 91 3.24 9.75 -22.64
CA TRP A 91 3.90 9.98 -23.94
C TRP A 91 3.35 8.97 -24.94
N GLY A 92 2.28 9.36 -25.63
CA GLY A 92 1.74 8.60 -26.75
C GLY A 92 2.66 8.75 -27.96
N SER A 93 3.63 7.84 -28.11
CA SER A 93 4.50 7.77 -29.28
C SER A 93 3.67 7.48 -30.52
N LYS A 94 3.25 8.53 -31.25
CA LYS A 94 2.80 8.39 -32.64
C LYS A 94 3.97 7.81 -33.44
N PRO A 95 3.82 6.67 -34.13
CA PRO A 95 4.87 6.11 -34.97
C PRO A 95 5.02 7.00 -36.21
N SER A 96 5.91 7.99 -36.11
CA SER A 96 6.02 9.10 -37.07
C SER A 96 7.48 9.37 -37.46
N ASN A 97 8.22 8.33 -37.84
CA ASN A 97 9.17 8.47 -38.95
C ASN A 97 9.51 7.13 -39.64
N SER A 98 8.53 6.54 -40.35
CA SER A 98 8.78 5.36 -41.19
C SER A 98 9.79 5.61 -42.32
N LYS A 99 10.18 6.86 -42.61
CA LYS A 99 11.18 7.18 -43.65
C LYS A 99 12.62 6.99 -43.16
N SER A 100 12.92 7.23 -41.88
CA SER A 100 14.31 7.10 -41.38
C SER A 100 14.74 5.65 -41.18
N GLU A 101 13.82 4.77 -40.78
CA GLU A 101 14.10 3.36 -40.54
C GLU A 101 14.38 2.62 -41.85
N THR A 102 13.56 2.84 -42.90
CA THR A 102 13.82 2.28 -44.24
C THR A 102 15.08 2.85 -44.89
N ALA A 103 15.47 4.09 -44.58
CA ALA A 103 16.74 4.66 -45.04
C ALA A 103 17.95 4.02 -44.33
N LEU A 104 17.89 3.85 -43.01
CA LEU A 104 18.91 3.16 -42.23
C LEU A 104 19.12 1.73 -42.72
N GLU A 105 18.04 1.01 -43.01
CA GLU A 105 18.14 -0.38 -43.47
C GLU A 105 18.69 -0.50 -44.90
N LYS A 106 18.40 0.47 -45.78
CA LYS A 106 19.09 0.60 -47.08
C LYS A 106 20.58 0.86 -46.91
N PHE A 107 20.98 1.79 -46.05
CA PHE A 107 22.40 2.04 -45.80
C PHE A 107 23.10 0.82 -45.17
N ARG A 108 22.43 0.08 -44.28
CA ARG A 108 22.94 -1.17 -43.69
C ARG A 108 23.19 -2.24 -44.78
N GLY A 109 22.24 -2.41 -45.71
CA GLY A 109 22.39 -3.29 -46.87
C GLY A 109 23.52 -2.86 -47.82
N GLU A 110 23.65 -1.57 -48.09
CA GLU A 110 24.75 -1.03 -48.91
C GLU A 110 26.12 -1.21 -48.24
N ILE A 111 26.22 -1.05 -46.93
CA ILE A 111 27.46 -1.30 -46.16
C ILE A 111 27.85 -2.79 -46.24
N ALA A 112 26.87 -3.69 -46.12
CA ALA A 112 27.11 -5.13 -46.28
C ALA A 112 27.60 -5.49 -47.70
N ALA A 113 27.02 -4.87 -48.74
CA ALA A 113 27.42 -5.09 -50.14
C ALA A 113 28.79 -4.48 -50.49
N LEU A 114 29.19 -3.37 -49.86
CA LEU A 114 30.49 -2.74 -50.07
C LEU A 114 31.64 -3.44 -49.33
N LYS A 115 31.35 -4.14 -48.24
CA LYS A 115 32.34 -4.84 -47.41
C LYS A 115 33.30 -5.76 -48.20
N PRO A 116 32.83 -6.75 -49.01
CA PRO A 116 33.73 -7.62 -49.77
C PRO A 116 34.59 -6.87 -50.80
N SER A 117 34.06 -5.80 -51.42
CA SER A 117 34.82 -4.97 -52.35
C SER A 117 35.94 -4.19 -51.66
N VAL A 118 35.74 -3.74 -50.42
CA VAL A 118 36.79 -3.11 -49.61
C VAL A 118 37.84 -4.15 -49.19
N ASP A 119 37.42 -5.35 -48.80
CA ASP A 119 38.33 -6.42 -48.41
C ASP A 119 39.26 -6.84 -49.58
N GLU A 120 38.74 -6.95 -50.81
CA GLU A 120 39.55 -7.21 -52.02
C GLU A 120 40.60 -6.11 -52.32
N ILE A 121 40.25 -4.83 -52.10
CA ILE A 121 41.17 -3.71 -52.27
C ILE A 121 42.25 -3.73 -51.19
N THR A 122 41.89 -4.09 -49.97
CA THR A 122 42.81 -4.14 -48.81
C THR A 122 43.86 -5.27 -48.96
N ILE A 123 43.53 -6.33 -49.71
CA ILE A 123 44.45 -7.43 -50.07
C ILE A 123 45.42 -7.03 -51.23
N GLY A 124 45.35 -5.80 -51.73
CA GLY A 124 46.43 -5.16 -52.48
C GLY A 124 46.50 -5.45 -53.98
N LYS A 125 45.44 -6.02 -54.59
CA LYS A 125 45.40 -6.34 -56.04
C LYS A 125 44.52 -5.45 -56.91
N GLY A 126 43.68 -4.59 -56.32
CA GLY A 126 42.78 -3.68 -57.06
C GLY A 126 43.25 -2.23 -57.08
N LYS A 127 43.54 -1.66 -58.26
CA LYS A 127 43.60 -0.19 -58.42
C LYS A 127 42.18 0.34 -58.54
N LEU A 128 41.67 0.95 -57.47
CA LEU A 128 40.41 1.69 -57.48
C LEU A 128 40.41 2.71 -58.64
N THR A 129 39.41 2.67 -59.51
CA THR A 129 39.34 3.60 -60.65
C THR A 129 38.98 5.01 -60.17
N ASP A 130 39.44 6.05 -60.88
CA ASP A 130 39.13 7.44 -60.46
C ASP A 130 37.62 7.74 -60.46
N LYS A 131 36.83 7.02 -61.25
CA LYS A 131 35.36 7.10 -61.24
C LYS A 131 34.76 6.55 -59.94
N GLU A 132 35.33 5.48 -59.39
CA GLU A 132 34.94 4.92 -58.09
C GLU A 132 35.41 5.81 -56.95
N ARG A 133 36.65 6.33 -57.02
CA ARG A 133 37.16 7.34 -56.08
C ARG A 133 36.24 8.56 -56.00
N HIS A 134 35.82 9.10 -57.15
CA HIS A 134 34.92 10.25 -57.20
C HIS A 134 33.55 9.94 -56.60
N ARG A 135 32.97 8.76 -56.88
CA ARG A 135 31.72 8.30 -56.26
C ARG A 135 31.83 8.16 -54.74
N LEU A 136 32.94 7.63 -54.23
CA LEU A 136 33.16 7.49 -52.79
C LEU A 136 33.30 8.85 -52.10
N LEU A 137 34.04 9.79 -52.70
CA LEU A 137 34.16 11.16 -52.18
C LEU A 137 32.81 11.89 -52.12
N GLU A 138 31.96 11.73 -53.13
CA GLU A 138 30.63 12.34 -53.11
C GLU A 138 29.70 11.66 -52.07
N LYS A 139 29.78 10.33 -51.91
CA LYS A 139 29.07 9.62 -50.84
C LYS A 139 29.54 10.06 -49.45
N ILE A 140 30.83 10.31 -49.25
CA ILE A 140 31.39 10.85 -48.00
C ILE A 140 30.78 12.22 -47.71
N ARG A 141 30.79 13.16 -48.67
CA ARG A 141 30.20 14.50 -48.49
C ARG A 141 28.72 14.46 -48.11
N VAL A 142 27.94 13.60 -48.76
CA VAL A 142 26.50 13.44 -48.44
C VAL A 142 26.32 12.90 -47.00
N LEU A 143 27.13 11.92 -46.59
CA LEU A 143 27.09 11.38 -45.22
C LEU A 143 27.58 12.39 -44.18
N GLU A 144 28.56 13.23 -44.50
CA GLU A 144 29.04 14.30 -43.62
C GLU A 144 27.97 15.38 -43.40
N ALA A 145 27.31 15.83 -44.47
CA ALA A 145 26.20 16.79 -44.38
C ALA A 145 25.00 16.21 -43.60
N GLU A 146 24.71 14.91 -43.76
CA GLU A 146 23.64 14.26 -43.01
C GLU A 146 24.03 14.03 -41.53
N ARG A 147 25.31 13.74 -41.23
CA ARG A 147 25.84 13.69 -39.86
C ARG A 147 25.69 15.06 -39.17
N GLU A 148 25.97 16.16 -39.87
CA GLU A 148 25.86 17.52 -39.33
C GLU A 148 24.40 17.90 -39.01
N LYS A 149 23.45 17.59 -39.91
CA LYS A 149 22.01 17.75 -39.62
C LYS A 149 21.55 16.93 -38.42
N ASN A 150 22.00 15.68 -38.32
CA ASN A 150 21.66 14.81 -37.19
C ASN A 150 22.25 15.33 -35.87
N ALA A 151 23.49 15.85 -35.88
CA ALA A 151 24.08 16.51 -34.72
C ALA A 151 23.26 17.73 -34.29
N TYR A 152 22.86 18.60 -35.22
CA TYR A 152 21.97 19.72 -34.93
C TYR A 152 20.65 19.27 -34.29
N HIS A 153 19.97 18.27 -34.88
CA HIS A 153 18.72 17.75 -34.34
C HIS A 153 18.87 17.14 -32.94
N LEU A 154 19.98 16.46 -32.64
CA LEU A 154 20.28 15.97 -31.29
C LEU A 154 20.41 17.13 -30.29
N THR A 155 21.18 18.17 -30.61
CA THR A 155 21.33 19.33 -29.70
C THR A 155 20.00 20.04 -29.42
N GLU A 156 19.08 20.10 -30.38
CA GLU A 156 17.76 20.71 -30.17
C GLU A 156 16.84 19.81 -29.33
N LYS A 157 16.96 18.48 -29.46
CA LYS A 157 16.27 17.52 -28.58
C LYS A 157 16.80 17.57 -27.15
N ASP A 158 18.10 17.75 -26.95
CA ASP A 158 18.69 17.89 -25.61
C ASP A 158 18.21 19.18 -24.90
N LYS A 159 18.09 20.30 -25.64
CA LYS A 159 17.47 21.53 -25.11
C LYS A 159 16.02 21.30 -24.68
N GLU A 160 15.23 20.56 -25.47
CA GLU A 160 13.85 20.23 -25.11
C GLU A 160 13.76 19.32 -23.87
N ILE A 161 14.62 18.29 -23.78
CA ILE A 161 14.72 17.45 -22.59
C ILE A 161 15.08 18.29 -21.35
N GLN A 162 15.99 19.26 -21.48
CA GLN A 162 16.34 20.15 -20.39
C GLN A 162 15.18 21.08 -20.00
N ARG A 163 14.44 21.66 -20.96
CA ARG A 163 13.21 22.43 -20.69
C ARG A 163 12.17 21.62 -19.92
N ILE A 164 11.92 20.37 -20.34
CA ILE A 164 10.99 19.46 -19.66
C ILE A 164 11.48 19.14 -18.24
N ARG A 165 12.77 18.85 -18.07
CA ARG A 165 13.39 18.57 -16.76
C ARG A 165 13.22 19.74 -15.78
N ASP A 166 13.46 20.98 -16.22
CA ASP A 166 13.33 22.15 -15.36
C ASP A 166 11.86 22.51 -15.09
N GLN A 167 10.97 22.31 -16.07
CA GLN A 167 9.51 22.41 -15.82
C GLN A 167 9.04 21.38 -14.78
N MET A 168 9.59 20.16 -14.77
CA MET A 168 9.28 19.16 -13.76
C MET A 168 9.80 19.55 -12.37
N LYS A 169 11.00 20.14 -12.25
CA LYS A 169 11.48 20.68 -10.96
C LYS A 169 10.54 21.76 -10.41
N VAL A 170 10.06 22.66 -11.25
CA VAL A 170 9.11 23.72 -10.84
C VAL A 170 7.74 23.15 -10.45
N LYS A 171 7.21 22.19 -11.22
CA LYS A 171 5.91 21.54 -10.94
C LYS A 171 5.94 20.63 -9.70
N TYR A 172 7.06 19.98 -9.44
CA TYR A 172 7.28 19.07 -8.32
C TYR A 172 8.24 19.69 -7.31
N ASN A 173 8.03 20.97 -6.98
CA ASN A 173 8.80 21.64 -5.92
C ASN A 173 8.28 21.16 -4.55
N THR A 174 8.69 19.95 -4.17
CA THR A 174 8.16 19.20 -3.01
C THR A 174 8.56 19.79 -1.66
N THR A 175 9.43 20.79 -1.62
CA THR A 175 9.94 21.42 -0.39
C THR A 175 8.82 21.92 0.52
N ALA A 176 7.88 22.71 0.00
CA ALA A 176 6.77 23.26 0.79
C ALA A 176 5.82 22.17 1.34
N LEU A 177 5.66 21.05 0.63
CA LEU A 177 4.88 19.90 1.11
C LEU A 177 5.63 19.12 2.20
N LEU A 178 6.96 19.00 2.10
CA LEU A 178 7.79 18.37 3.11
C LEU A 178 7.81 19.21 4.41
N GLU A 179 7.93 20.54 4.30
CA GLU A 179 7.82 21.47 5.43
C GLU A 179 6.46 21.36 6.12
N GLN A 180 5.36 21.32 5.37
CA GLN A 180 4.02 21.10 5.93
C GLN A 180 3.86 19.74 6.62
N LEU A 181 4.46 18.67 6.09
CA LEU A 181 4.44 17.35 6.73
C LEU A 181 5.25 17.33 8.03
N GLU A 182 6.41 18.00 8.05
CA GLU A 182 7.24 18.15 9.25
C GLU A 182 6.52 18.96 10.34
N GLU A 183 5.87 20.06 9.97
CA GLU A 183 5.05 20.86 10.90
C GLU A 183 3.85 20.07 11.44
N LYS A 184 3.14 19.33 10.58
CA LYS A 184 2.03 18.44 11.02
C LYS A 184 2.50 17.34 11.97
N THR A 185 3.71 16.82 11.78
CA THR A 185 4.31 15.81 12.67
C THR A 185 4.61 16.41 14.05
N LYS A 186 5.32 17.55 14.09
CA LYS A 186 5.60 18.31 15.33
C LYS A 186 4.33 18.71 16.08
N GLU A 187 3.27 19.04 15.35
CA GLU A 187 1.97 19.38 15.93
C GLU A 187 1.21 18.15 16.44
N GLY A 188 1.43 16.96 15.86
CA GLY A 188 0.97 15.69 16.41
C GLY A 188 1.60 15.40 17.77
N GLU A 189 2.93 15.54 17.87
CA GLU A 189 3.70 15.34 19.11
C GLU A 189 3.21 16.26 20.25
N ARG A 190 2.91 17.53 19.96
CA ARG A 190 2.34 18.46 20.96
C ARG A 190 0.97 18.02 21.48
N ARG A 191 0.11 17.50 20.59
CA ARG A 191 -1.21 16.99 21.01
C ARG A 191 -1.09 15.73 21.83
N GLU A 192 -0.17 14.84 21.50
CA GLU A 192 0.11 13.64 22.31
C GLU A 192 0.62 14.01 23.70
N GLN A 193 1.54 14.98 23.81
CA GLN A 193 2.00 15.52 25.10
C GLN A 193 0.84 16.10 25.93
N LEU A 194 -0.03 16.90 25.31
CA LEU A 194 -1.20 17.47 25.99
C LEU A 194 -2.18 16.39 26.46
N LEU A 195 -2.48 15.39 25.61
CA LEU A 195 -3.33 14.25 25.99
C LEU A 195 -2.74 13.45 27.15
N LYS A 196 -1.41 13.28 27.18
CA LYS A 196 -0.71 12.62 28.28
C LYS A 196 -0.89 13.40 29.58
N SER A 197 -0.63 14.72 29.60
CA SER A 197 -0.84 15.55 30.79
C SER A 197 -2.30 15.55 31.27
N LEU A 198 -3.27 15.63 30.34
CA LEU A 198 -4.71 15.54 30.69
C LEU A 198 -5.09 14.17 31.25
N SER A 199 -4.46 13.09 30.79
CA SER A 199 -4.67 11.74 31.37
C SER A 199 -4.12 11.63 32.78
N GLU A 200 -2.93 12.20 33.03
CA GLU A 200 -2.30 12.26 34.36
C GLU A 200 -3.14 13.09 35.35
N GLU A 201 -3.66 14.24 34.92
CA GLU A 201 -4.62 15.05 35.71
C GLU A 201 -5.92 14.29 36.00
N THR A 202 -6.47 13.59 35.00
CA THR A 202 -7.70 12.80 35.15
C THR A 202 -7.52 11.69 36.19
N ASP A 203 -6.38 11.00 36.19
CA ASP A 203 -6.05 9.98 37.18
C ASP A 203 -5.83 10.56 38.59
N VAL A 204 -5.24 11.76 38.70
CA VAL A 204 -5.14 12.48 39.98
C VAL A 204 -6.53 12.86 40.51
N LEU A 205 -7.41 13.42 39.67
CA LEU A 205 -8.78 13.76 40.04
C LEU A 205 -9.59 12.52 40.42
N LYS A 206 -9.43 11.40 39.72
CA LYS A 206 -10.07 10.11 40.05
C LYS A 206 -9.60 9.58 41.41
N LYS A 207 -8.30 9.70 41.72
CA LYS A 207 -7.77 9.38 43.06
C LYS A 207 -8.37 10.30 44.12
N GLN A 208 -8.41 11.62 43.90
CA GLN A 208 -9.05 12.56 44.83
C GLN A 208 -10.54 12.28 45.05
N LEU A 209 -11.29 11.92 43.99
CA LEU A 209 -12.70 11.56 44.08
C LEU A 209 -12.89 10.27 44.90
N SER A 210 -12.05 9.25 44.70
CA SER A 210 -12.09 8.03 45.51
C SER A 210 -11.81 8.31 46.99
N ALA A 211 -10.81 9.16 47.30
CA ALA A 211 -10.44 9.53 48.67
C ALA A 211 -11.45 10.44 49.38
N THR A 212 -12.19 11.26 48.63
CA THR A 212 -13.33 12.03 49.18
C THR A 212 -14.56 11.15 49.36
N THR A 213 -14.81 10.21 48.46
CA THR A 213 -15.90 9.22 48.57
C THR A 213 -15.72 8.33 49.80
N THR A 214 -14.52 7.82 50.08
CA THR A 214 -14.26 7.06 51.31
C THR A 214 -14.42 7.91 52.57
N ARG A 215 -13.96 9.16 52.59
CA ARG A 215 -14.20 10.09 53.71
C ARG A 215 -15.68 10.37 53.94
N LEU A 216 -16.49 10.51 52.89
CA LEU A 216 -17.94 10.66 53.00
C LEU A 216 -18.57 9.40 53.60
N ALA A 217 -18.21 8.21 53.12
CA ALA A 217 -18.69 6.94 53.70
C ALA A 217 -18.26 6.77 55.17
N GLU A 218 -17.06 7.18 55.56
CA GLU A 218 -16.65 7.20 56.98
C GLU A 218 -17.49 8.16 57.83
N LEU A 219 -17.81 9.36 57.31
CA LEU A 219 -18.65 10.34 58.00
C LEU A 219 -20.10 9.86 58.09
N GLU A 220 -20.63 9.23 57.05
CA GLU A 220 -21.97 8.63 57.02
C GLU A 220 -22.10 7.48 58.03
N ASN A 221 -21.10 6.61 58.14
CA ASN A 221 -21.05 5.56 59.18
C ASN A 221 -21.01 6.15 60.60
N LYS A 222 -20.23 7.23 60.81
CA LYS A 222 -20.19 7.96 62.09
C LYS A 222 -21.53 8.62 62.40
N ALA A 223 -22.17 9.26 61.41
CA ALA A 223 -23.48 9.87 61.54
C ALA A 223 -24.59 8.83 61.81
N SER A 224 -24.54 7.68 61.16
CA SER A 224 -25.47 6.56 61.41
C SER A 224 -25.32 6.02 62.84
N THR A 225 -24.09 5.94 63.36
CA THR A 225 -23.82 5.55 64.76
C THR A 225 -24.39 6.57 65.75
N LEU A 226 -24.27 7.87 65.44
CA LEU A 226 -24.89 8.95 66.23
C LEU A 226 -26.43 8.92 66.14
N HIS A 227 -26.99 8.70 64.96
CA HIS A 227 -28.44 8.63 64.75
C HIS A 227 -29.06 7.43 65.46
N VAL A 228 -28.41 6.26 65.48
CA VAL A 228 -28.85 5.09 66.28
C VAL A 228 -28.83 5.41 67.78
N SER A 229 -27.84 6.18 68.24
CA SER A 229 -27.78 6.67 69.64
C SER A 229 -28.88 7.68 69.96
N GLN A 230 -29.32 8.48 68.97
CA GLN A 230 -30.35 9.51 69.12
C GLN A 230 -31.79 8.98 68.92
N THR A 231 -31.96 7.90 68.14
CA THR A 231 -33.25 7.26 67.85
C THR A 231 -33.86 6.60 69.10
N MET A 232 -33.03 6.20 70.07
CA MET A 232 -33.48 5.75 71.39
C MET A 232 -34.17 6.86 72.22
N ALA A 233 -34.07 8.13 71.82
CA ALA A 233 -34.61 9.28 72.55
C ALA A 233 -35.78 10.00 71.84
N THR A 234 -36.20 9.57 70.64
CA THR A 234 -37.23 10.29 69.83
C THR A 234 -38.23 9.36 69.14
N SER A 235 -39.03 8.64 69.93
CA SER A 235 -40.15 7.81 69.43
C SER A 235 -41.53 8.49 69.46
N CYS A 236 -41.61 9.76 69.85
CA CYS A 236 -42.84 10.57 69.75
C CYS A 236 -42.98 11.24 68.38
N PHE A 237 -44.24 11.42 67.95
CA PHE A 237 -44.71 12.01 66.68
C PHE A 237 -44.71 11.08 65.44
N ASN A 238 -45.73 10.23 65.39
CA ASN A 238 -46.36 9.78 64.15
C ASN A 238 -47.89 9.77 64.34
N SER A 239 -48.54 10.92 64.14
CA SER A 239 -50.00 11.05 64.17
C SER A 239 -50.45 12.14 63.18
N SER A 240 -50.77 11.73 61.96
CA SER A 240 -51.26 12.65 60.90
C SER A 240 -52.24 11.98 59.92
N ILE A 241 -52.89 10.88 60.33
CA ILE A 241 -53.81 10.10 59.48
C ILE A 241 -55.24 9.99 60.08
N SER A 242 -55.46 10.34 61.36
CA SER A 242 -56.79 10.28 62.00
C SER A 242 -57.76 11.41 61.58
N ASN A 243 -57.23 12.55 61.12
CA ASN A 243 -57.96 13.82 61.09
C ASN A 243 -59.08 13.90 60.02
N VAL A 244 -59.03 13.07 58.97
CA VAL A 244 -60.01 13.11 57.87
C VAL A 244 -61.36 12.53 58.28
N HIS A 245 -61.37 11.45 59.08
CA HIS A 245 -62.62 10.77 59.47
C HIS A 245 -63.39 11.54 60.57
N GLU A 246 -62.69 12.18 61.51
CA GLU A 246 -63.31 13.07 62.51
C GLU A 246 -64.00 14.27 61.85
N MET A 247 -63.38 14.87 60.82
CA MET A 247 -63.94 16.03 60.12
C MET A 247 -65.22 15.69 59.33
N GLU A 248 -65.34 14.46 58.81
CA GLU A 248 -66.56 13.99 58.15
C GLU A 248 -67.73 13.80 59.13
N ILE A 249 -67.46 13.30 60.34
CA ILE A 249 -68.46 13.14 61.40
C ILE A 249 -68.96 14.52 61.86
N GLN A 250 -68.06 15.48 62.09
CA GLN A 250 -68.42 16.85 62.47
C GLN A 250 -69.29 17.58 61.42
N LEU A 251 -69.12 17.27 60.13
CA LEU A 251 -69.96 17.82 59.06
C LEU A 251 -71.39 17.25 59.11
N LYS A 252 -71.55 15.96 59.39
CA LYS A 252 -72.87 15.30 59.54
C LYS A 252 -73.65 15.81 60.75
N ASP A 253 -72.99 16.03 61.88
CA ASP A 253 -73.62 16.61 63.08
C ASP A 253 -74.07 18.06 62.84
N ARG A 254 -73.29 18.85 62.09
CA ARG A 254 -73.70 20.20 61.65
C ARG A 254 -74.93 20.18 60.76
N GLU A 255 -75.05 19.22 59.83
CA GLU A 255 -76.21 19.10 58.96
C GLU A 255 -77.48 18.75 59.76
N ALA A 256 -77.37 17.85 60.74
CA ALA A 256 -78.48 17.51 61.64
C ALA A 256 -78.94 18.72 62.48
N TYR A 257 -77.99 19.49 63.02
CA TYR A 257 -78.28 20.72 63.78
C TYR A 257 -79.00 21.78 62.92
N VAL A 258 -78.56 22.00 61.68
CA VAL A 258 -79.22 22.93 60.74
C VAL A 258 -80.64 22.48 60.41
N LYS A 259 -80.87 21.18 60.18
CA LYS A 259 -82.23 20.63 59.96
C LYS A 259 -83.13 20.84 61.18
N GLY A 260 -82.59 20.68 62.39
CA GLY A 260 -83.31 20.97 63.64
C GLY A 260 -83.70 22.45 63.77
N LEU A 261 -82.79 23.37 63.44
CA LEU A 261 -83.08 24.81 63.44
C LEU A 261 -84.16 25.19 62.40
N VAL A 262 -84.11 24.63 61.18
CA VAL A 262 -85.13 24.88 60.15
C VAL A 262 -86.51 24.37 60.59
N ALA A 263 -86.58 23.22 61.25
CA ALA A 263 -87.82 22.72 61.85
C ALA A 263 -88.33 23.65 62.98
N LYS A 264 -87.42 24.17 63.82
CA LYS A 264 -87.77 25.11 64.89
C LYS A 264 -88.26 26.46 64.38
N ILE A 265 -87.65 26.97 63.31
CA ILE A 265 -88.10 28.19 62.63
C ILE A 265 -89.53 28.00 62.11
N ARG A 266 -89.84 26.89 61.42
CA ARG A 266 -91.21 26.60 60.97
C ARG A 266 -92.22 26.45 62.10
N GLU A 267 -91.83 25.84 63.23
CA GLU A 267 -92.68 25.76 64.43
C GLU A 267 -92.97 27.16 65.02
N LEU A 268 -91.98 28.06 64.98
CA LEU A 268 -92.12 29.45 65.43
C LEU A 268 -92.91 30.31 64.44
N GLU A 269 -92.73 30.13 63.13
CA GLU A 269 -93.53 30.75 62.06
C GLU A 269 -94.99 30.36 62.21
N GLN A 270 -95.29 29.06 62.38
CA GLN A 270 -96.66 28.58 62.60
C GLN A 270 -97.29 29.17 63.88
N LYS A 271 -96.49 29.37 64.94
CA LYS A 271 -96.94 30.08 66.15
C LYS A 271 -97.17 31.57 65.87
N LEU A 272 -96.31 32.22 65.09
CA LEU A 272 -96.49 33.61 64.68
C LEU A 272 -97.78 33.79 63.85
N GLU A 273 -98.07 32.88 62.92
CA GLU A 273 -99.29 32.85 62.10
C GLU A 273 -100.55 32.76 62.99
N THR A 274 -100.52 31.91 64.03
CA THR A 274 -101.63 31.81 65.01
C THR A 274 -101.77 33.03 65.90
N VAL A 275 -100.67 33.73 66.23
CA VAL A 275 -100.70 34.99 67.01
C VAL A 275 -101.16 36.18 66.15
N ALA A 276 -100.84 36.18 64.85
CA ALA A 276 -101.27 37.21 63.90
C ALA A 276 -102.79 37.27 63.68
N HIS A 277 -103.53 36.23 64.07
CA HIS A 277 -104.99 36.16 64.00
C HIS A 277 -105.69 36.67 65.28
N SER A 278 -104.93 37.15 66.29
CA SER A 278 -105.49 37.74 67.51
C SER A 278 -104.87 39.12 67.81
N LEU A 279 -105.73 40.15 67.74
CA LEU A 279 -105.54 41.55 68.15
C LEU A 279 -104.88 42.54 67.15
N PRO A 280 -105.68 43.43 66.52
CA PRO A 280 -105.21 44.65 65.85
C PRO A 280 -105.25 45.89 66.78
N GLN A 281 -104.62 46.99 66.32
CA GLN A 281 -104.48 48.32 66.99
C GLN A 281 -103.52 48.32 68.20
N GLN A 282 -102.69 49.33 68.47
CA GLN A 282 -102.40 50.66 67.85
C GLN A 282 -100.88 50.95 68.12
N THR A 283 -100.18 52.03 67.70
CA THR A 283 -100.53 53.40 67.25
C THR A 283 -99.44 53.95 66.30
N LYS A 284 -99.65 55.16 65.73
CA LYS A 284 -98.60 55.99 65.09
C LYS A 284 -97.66 56.61 66.13
N LYS A 285 -96.41 56.94 65.74
CA LYS A 285 -95.80 58.26 66.03
C LYS A 285 -94.63 58.59 65.11
N THR A 286 -94.83 59.62 64.29
CA THR A 286 -93.80 60.38 63.57
C THR A 286 -92.99 61.19 64.58
N GLU A 287 -91.68 61.36 64.34
CA GLU A 287 -90.74 62.41 64.84
C GLU A 287 -89.30 61.87 64.92
N SER A 288 -88.68 61.57 63.76
CA SER A 288 -87.24 61.23 63.65
C SER A 288 -86.66 61.58 62.27
N GLU A 289 -87.37 62.43 61.51
CA GLU A 289 -87.23 62.50 60.05
C GLU A 289 -85.95 63.23 59.59
N GLY A 290 -85.37 64.11 60.42
CA GLY A 290 -84.07 64.73 60.17
C GLY A 290 -82.90 63.76 60.31
N TYR A 291 -82.87 62.96 61.38
CA TYR A 291 -81.80 62.00 61.65
C TYR A 291 -81.81 60.87 60.61
N LEU A 292 -82.98 60.32 60.32
CA LEU A 292 -83.15 59.27 59.30
C LEU A 292 -82.80 59.72 57.88
N GLN A 293 -83.00 61.00 57.54
CA GLN A 293 -82.63 61.56 56.24
C GLN A 293 -81.10 61.65 56.09
N GLU A 294 -80.40 62.13 57.13
CA GLU A 294 -78.94 62.24 57.16
C GLU A 294 -78.27 60.86 57.22
N GLU A 295 -78.82 59.93 58.01
CA GLU A 295 -78.37 58.54 58.11
C GLU A 295 -78.54 57.79 56.78
N LYS A 296 -79.67 58.01 56.08
CA LYS A 296 -79.90 57.51 54.71
C LYS A 296 -78.94 58.11 53.69
N GLN A 297 -78.62 59.40 53.78
CA GLN A 297 -77.66 60.06 52.88
C GLN A 297 -76.22 59.59 53.16
N ASN A 298 -75.87 59.34 54.42
CA ASN A 298 -74.61 58.72 54.83
C ASN A 298 -74.51 57.27 54.34
N TYR A 299 -75.59 56.48 54.41
CA TYR A 299 -75.65 55.13 53.86
C TYR A 299 -75.40 55.10 52.34
N TYR A 300 -76.08 55.94 51.55
CA TYR A 300 -75.82 56.03 50.12
C TYR A 300 -74.42 56.53 49.79
N SER A 301 -73.89 57.48 50.56
CA SER A 301 -72.52 57.97 50.40
C SER A 301 -71.48 56.87 50.69
N HIS A 302 -71.72 56.06 51.72
CA HIS A 302 -70.90 54.90 52.05
C HIS A 302 -70.96 53.82 50.96
N LEU A 303 -72.15 53.49 50.45
CA LEU A 303 -72.34 52.52 49.37
C LEU A 303 -71.66 52.97 48.07
N LEU A 304 -71.77 54.25 47.70
CA LEU A 304 -71.04 54.82 46.57
C LEU A 304 -69.51 54.82 46.79
N ALA A 305 -69.06 55.02 48.03
CA ALA A 305 -67.64 54.94 48.38
C ALA A 305 -67.11 53.50 48.35
N SER A 306 -67.88 52.48 48.73
CA SER A 306 -67.47 51.08 48.56
C SER A 306 -67.44 50.71 47.07
N ALA A 307 -68.51 50.95 46.33
CA ALA A 307 -68.58 50.66 44.90
C ALA A 307 -67.45 51.34 44.09
N ARG A 308 -67.01 52.54 44.48
CA ARG A 308 -65.82 53.19 43.90
C ARG A 308 -64.50 52.49 44.25
N LYS A 309 -64.35 52.00 45.48
CA LYS A 309 -63.16 51.21 45.88
C LYS A 309 -63.13 49.87 45.15
N ASP A 310 -64.27 49.18 45.08
CA ASP A 310 -64.41 47.88 44.42
C ASP A 310 -64.08 48.01 42.93
N LEU A 311 -64.63 49.03 42.25
CA LEU A 311 -64.31 49.34 40.85
C LEU A 311 -62.84 49.72 40.62
N GLU A 312 -62.18 50.33 41.61
CA GLU A 312 -60.75 50.66 41.53
C GLU A 312 -59.87 49.41 41.75
N VAL A 313 -60.29 48.47 42.60
CA VAL A 313 -59.64 47.15 42.74
C VAL A 313 -59.80 46.31 41.47
N GLU A 314 -60.98 46.31 40.85
CA GLU A 314 -61.23 45.66 39.55
C GLU A 314 -60.38 46.28 38.42
N ARG A 315 -60.16 47.60 38.43
CA ARG A 315 -59.22 48.25 37.50
C ARG A 315 -57.78 47.80 37.74
N GLN A 316 -57.32 47.80 38.99
CA GLN A 316 -55.96 47.40 39.34
C GLN A 316 -55.68 45.94 38.97
N THR A 317 -56.59 45.02 39.30
CA THR A 317 -56.50 43.61 38.89
C THR A 317 -56.57 43.45 37.37
N SER A 318 -57.44 44.18 36.68
CA SER A 318 -57.48 44.19 35.20
C SER A 318 -56.15 44.68 34.59
N THR A 319 -55.50 45.70 35.17
CA THR A 319 -54.18 46.16 34.69
C THR A 319 -53.07 45.15 34.96
N GLN A 320 -53.09 44.48 36.12
CA GLN A 320 -52.14 43.42 36.47
C GLN A 320 -52.25 42.23 35.52
N LEU A 321 -53.47 41.73 35.29
CA LEU A 321 -53.73 40.63 34.35
C LEU A 321 -53.36 41.00 32.90
N SER A 322 -53.58 42.26 32.49
CA SER A 322 -53.16 42.75 31.17
C SER A 322 -51.64 42.76 31.02
N PHE A 323 -50.90 43.14 32.07
CA PHE A 323 -49.44 43.07 32.09
C PHE A 323 -48.96 41.61 32.01
N GLU A 324 -49.51 40.71 32.82
CA GLU A 324 -49.18 39.28 32.81
C GLU A 324 -49.43 38.63 31.44
N LEU A 325 -50.59 38.90 30.82
CA LEU A 325 -50.89 38.42 29.46
C LEU A 325 -49.90 38.94 28.42
N SER A 326 -49.45 40.20 28.54
CA SER A 326 -48.43 40.76 27.64
C SER A 326 -47.06 40.07 27.80
N GLU A 327 -46.68 39.75 29.03
CA GLU A 327 -45.46 39.00 29.35
C GLU A 327 -45.52 37.53 28.87
N PHE A 328 -46.67 36.86 29.01
CA PHE A 328 -46.87 35.52 28.46
C PHE A 328 -46.83 35.51 26.92
N ARG A 329 -47.45 36.50 26.27
CA ARG A 329 -47.35 36.69 24.81
C ARG A 329 -45.88 36.87 24.38
N ARG A 330 -45.13 37.74 25.05
CA ARG A 330 -43.71 37.99 24.74
C ARG A 330 -42.88 36.70 24.84
N LYS A 331 -43.04 35.94 25.92
CA LYS A 331 -42.35 34.64 26.12
C LYS A 331 -42.76 33.60 25.07
N TYR A 332 -44.02 33.57 24.64
CA TYR A 332 -44.47 32.71 23.56
C TYR A 332 -43.82 33.09 22.21
N GLU A 333 -43.77 34.39 21.89
CA GLU A 333 -43.13 34.88 20.66
C GLU A 333 -41.60 34.66 20.67
N GLU A 334 -40.95 34.74 21.84
CA GLU A 334 -39.53 34.40 22.03
C GLU A 334 -39.27 32.90 21.81
N THR A 335 -40.02 32.03 22.49
CA THR A 335 -39.88 30.56 22.34
C THR A 335 -40.26 30.08 20.93
N GLN A 336 -41.23 30.72 20.26
CA GLN A 336 -41.56 30.44 18.87
C GLN A 336 -40.38 30.74 17.92
N LYS A 337 -39.64 31.83 18.15
CA LYS A 337 -38.42 32.16 17.39
C LYS A 337 -37.31 31.16 17.66
N GLU A 338 -37.05 30.85 18.93
CA GLU A 338 -36.04 29.85 19.30
C GLU A 338 -36.29 28.49 18.62
N VAL A 339 -37.54 28.03 18.57
CA VAL A 339 -37.92 26.80 17.84
C VAL A 339 -37.67 26.92 16.32
N GLN A 340 -37.88 28.08 15.72
CA GLN A 340 -37.58 28.32 14.30
C GLN A 340 -36.07 28.32 14.02
N ASP A 341 -35.29 29.01 14.86
CA ASP A 341 -33.83 29.08 14.76
C ASP A 341 -33.18 27.70 14.95
N LEU A 342 -33.63 26.94 15.95
CA LEU A 342 -33.21 25.55 16.18
C LEU A 342 -33.56 24.64 15.00
N ASN A 343 -34.73 24.81 14.38
CA ASN A 343 -35.12 24.04 13.20
C ASN A 343 -34.28 24.41 11.97
N GLN A 344 -33.94 25.69 11.78
CA GLN A 344 -33.02 26.13 10.73
C GLN A 344 -31.60 25.59 10.94
N LEU A 345 -31.10 25.60 12.17
CA LEU A 345 -29.82 25.00 12.53
C LEU A 345 -29.80 23.50 12.26
N LEU A 346 -30.84 22.78 12.68
CA LEU A 346 -30.98 21.32 12.47
C LEU A 346 -31.11 20.97 10.97
N CYS A 347 -31.79 21.79 10.18
CA CYS A 347 -31.82 21.64 8.72
C CYS A 347 -30.45 21.90 8.08
N SER A 348 -29.66 22.83 8.64
CA SER A 348 -28.31 23.15 8.16
C SER A 348 -27.32 22.04 8.51
N GLN A 349 -27.39 21.49 9.73
CA GLN A 349 -26.62 20.32 10.16
C GLN A 349 -26.91 19.12 9.26
N ARG A 350 -28.17 18.76 9.03
CA ARG A 350 -28.54 17.65 8.12
C ARG A 350 -27.97 17.80 6.71
N LYS A 351 -27.91 19.03 6.18
CA LYS A 351 -27.28 19.30 4.87
C LYS A 351 -25.77 19.09 4.90
N ALA A 352 -25.10 19.55 5.95
CA ALA A 352 -23.67 19.32 6.15
C ALA A 352 -23.33 17.83 6.32
N ASP A 353 -24.13 17.10 7.10
CA ASP A 353 -23.98 15.65 7.30
C ASP A 353 -24.14 14.89 5.97
N VAL A 354 -25.16 15.22 5.17
CA VAL A 354 -25.35 14.63 3.84
C VAL A 354 -24.15 14.94 2.95
N GLN A 355 -23.72 16.20 2.83
CA GLN A 355 -22.56 16.57 2.02
C GLN A 355 -21.29 15.82 2.44
N HIS A 356 -21.05 15.66 3.75
CA HIS A 356 -19.91 14.91 4.26
C HIS A 356 -19.96 13.43 3.84
N LEU A 357 -21.14 12.80 3.90
CA LEU A 357 -21.34 11.42 3.45
C LEU A 357 -21.17 11.27 1.93
N GLU A 358 -21.55 12.27 1.14
CA GLU A 358 -21.33 12.27 -0.32
C GLU A 358 -19.84 12.44 -0.66
N ASP A 359 -19.15 13.35 0.02
CA ASP A 359 -17.71 13.55 -0.12
C ASP A 359 -16.93 12.29 0.26
N ASP A 360 -17.31 11.62 1.36
CA ASP A 360 -16.69 10.35 1.78
C ASP A 360 -16.98 9.22 0.78
N ARG A 361 -18.20 9.12 0.26
CA ARG A 361 -18.53 8.19 -0.82
C ARG A 361 -17.63 8.42 -2.04
N HIS A 362 -17.44 9.66 -2.48
CA HIS A 362 -16.56 9.99 -3.60
C HIS A 362 -15.06 9.75 -3.31
N LYS A 363 -14.60 9.94 -2.07
CA LYS A 363 -13.25 9.53 -1.63
C LYS A 363 -13.09 8.01 -1.75
N THR A 364 -14.05 7.23 -1.25
CA THR A 364 -14.05 5.75 -1.32
C THR A 364 -14.06 5.24 -2.75
N GLU A 365 -14.93 5.79 -3.62
CA GLU A 365 -14.95 5.48 -5.06
C GLU A 365 -13.61 5.77 -5.74
N LYS A 366 -12.96 6.89 -5.39
CA LYS A 366 -11.65 7.25 -5.92
C LYS A 366 -10.55 6.29 -5.46
N ILE A 367 -10.58 5.88 -4.19
CA ILE A 367 -9.66 4.87 -3.64
C ILE A 367 -9.84 3.53 -4.36
N GLN A 368 -11.09 3.10 -4.59
CA GLN A 368 -11.39 1.85 -5.29
C GLN A 368 -10.89 1.86 -6.74
N ARG A 369 -11.13 2.94 -7.50
CA ARG A 369 -10.58 3.10 -8.86
C ARG A 369 -9.05 3.06 -8.88
N LEU A 370 -8.39 3.76 -7.96
CA LEU A 370 -6.92 3.75 -7.85
C LEU A 370 -6.37 2.37 -7.49
N LYS A 371 -7.10 1.58 -6.70
CA LYS A 371 -6.75 0.20 -6.38
C LYS A 371 -6.81 -0.70 -7.62
N GLU A 372 -7.90 -0.62 -8.39
CA GLU A 372 -8.06 -1.35 -9.66
C GLU A 372 -6.97 -0.96 -10.68
N GLU A 373 -6.68 0.33 -10.84
CA GLU A 373 -5.58 0.82 -11.68
C GLU A 373 -4.22 0.28 -11.21
N ASN A 374 -3.99 0.20 -9.90
CA ASN A 374 -2.76 -0.32 -9.31
C ASN A 374 -2.59 -1.83 -9.54
N ASP A 375 -3.67 -2.60 -9.42
CA ASP A 375 -3.65 -4.04 -9.65
C ASP A 375 -3.45 -4.38 -11.15
N ILE A 376 -4.08 -3.63 -12.06
CA ILE A 376 -3.79 -3.70 -13.51
C ILE A 376 -2.33 -3.33 -13.82
N ALA A 377 -1.75 -2.35 -13.12
CA ALA A 377 -0.36 -1.96 -13.29
C ALA A 377 0.62 -3.05 -12.78
N LYS A 378 0.32 -3.70 -11.65
CA LYS A 378 1.08 -4.87 -11.16
C LYS A 378 1.05 -6.02 -12.16
N GLU A 379 -0.13 -6.37 -12.68
CA GLU A 379 -0.23 -7.47 -13.65
C GLU A 379 0.63 -7.22 -14.89
N LYS A 380 0.58 -6.00 -15.45
CA LYS A 380 1.43 -5.59 -16.57
C LYS A 380 2.92 -5.64 -16.24
N LEU A 381 3.32 -5.30 -15.01
CA LEU A 381 4.70 -5.42 -14.56
C LEU A 381 5.15 -6.89 -14.48
N GLU A 382 4.33 -7.79 -13.94
CA GLU A 382 4.65 -9.22 -13.90
C GLU A 382 4.67 -9.87 -15.28
N GLN A 383 3.79 -9.45 -16.20
CA GLN A 383 3.87 -9.86 -17.61
C GLN A 383 5.18 -9.39 -18.27
N GLU A 384 5.63 -8.17 -18.00
CA GLU A 384 6.88 -7.64 -18.58
C GLU A 384 8.13 -8.28 -17.98
N LYS A 385 8.11 -8.63 -16.69
CA LYS A 385 9.17 -9.45 -16.06
C LYS A 385 9.30 -10.80 -16.76
N LYS A 386 8.19 -11.52 -16.97
CA LYS A 386 8.19 -12.79 -17.70
C LYS A 386 8.78 -12.67 -19.11
N ARG A 387 8.37 -11.64 -19.87
CA ARG A 387 8.99 -11.35 -21.19
C ARG A 387 10.49 -11.09 -21.10
N SER A 388 10.95 -10.39 -20.05
CA SER A 388 12.36 -10.14 -19.82
C SER A 388 13.14 -11.40 -19.42
N GLU A 389 12.53 -12.31 -18.65
CA GLU A 389 13.09 -13.61 -18.26
C GLU A 389 13.19 -14.56 -19.47
N GLU A 390 12.15 -14.58 -20.32
CA GLU A 390 12.12 -15.30 -21.60
C GLU A 390 13.19 -14.77 -22.57
N LEU A 391 13.34 -13.45 -22.69
CA LEU A 391 14.36 -12.82 -23.54
C LEU A 391 15.77 -13.09 -22.99
N LEU A 392 15.98 -13.01 -21.67
CA LEU A 392 17.26 -13.34 -21.04
C LEU A 392 17.64 -14.81 -21.30
N SER A 393 16.68 -15.72 -21.22
CA SER A 393 16.87 -17.15 -21.53
C SER A 393 17.27 -17.37 -22.99
N GLN A 394 16.66 -16.64 -23.93
CA GLN A 394 17.04 -16.66 -25.35
C GLN A 394 18.47 -16.12 -25.57
N VAL A 395 18.82 -14.99 -24.95
CA VAL A 395 20.17 -14.41 -25.04
C VAL A 395 21.22 -15.37 -24.46
N GLN A 396 20.94 -16.01 -23.34
CA GLN A 396 21.82 -17.02 -22.73
C GLN A 396 22.02 -18.23 -23.66
N PHE A 397 20.94 -18.74 -24.26
CA PHE A 397 21.02 -19.85 -25.23
C PHE A 397 21.87 -19.49 -26.46
N LEU A 398 21.68 -18.28 -27.01
CA LEU A 398 22.48 -17.79 -28.14
C LEU A 398 23.96 -17.63 -27.77
N TYR A 399 24.26 -17.11 -26.58
CA TYR A 399 25.62 -16.96 -26.07
C TYR A 399 26.31 -18.33 -25.91
N THR A 400 25.65 -19.31 -25.29
CA THR A 400 26.18 -20.69 -25.17
C THR A 400 26.37 -21.35 -26.54
N SER A 401 25.48 -21.10 -27.49
CA SER A 401 25.59 -21.64 -28.86
C SER A 401 26.76 -21.03 -29.63
N LEU A 402 26.99 -19.72 -29.48
CA LEU A 402 28.12 -19.01 -30.08
C LEU A 402 29.47 -19.51 -29.53
N LEU A 403 29.57 -19.75 -28.22
CA LEU A 403 30.77 -20.34 -27.61
C LEU A 403 31.09 -21.71 -28.21
N LYS A 404 30.10 -22.60 -28.30
CA LYS A 404 30.26 -23.92 -28.95
C LYS A 404 30.68 -23.82 -30.42
N GLN A 405 30.16 -22.84 -31.14
CA GLN A 405 30.57 -22.58 -32.52
C GLN A 405 32.03 -22.13 -32.61
N GLN A 406 32.50 -21.30 -31.67
CA GLN A 406 33.90 -20.87 -31.59
C GLN A 406 34.84 -22.03 -31.22
N GLU A 407 34.42 -22.92 -30.31
CA GLU A 407 35.15 -24.15 -29.97
C GLU A 407 35.32 -25.06 -31.20
N GLU A 408 34.24 -25.31 -31.95
CA GLU A 408 34.31 -26.14 -33.16
C GLU A 408 35.12 -25.47 -34.29
N GLN A 409 35.01 -24.15 -34.48
CA GLN A 409 35.88 -23.41 -35.41
C GLN A 409 37.37 -23.57 -35.06
N THR A 410 37.70 -23.52 -33.77
CA THR A 410 39.08 -23.74 -33.30
C THR A 410 39.54 -25.18 -33.56
N ARG A 411 38.64 -26.17 -33.36
CA ARG A 411 38.90 -27.58 -33.63
C ARG A 411 39.12 -27.85 -35.14
N VAL A 412 38.30 -27.24 -36.00
CA VAL A 412 38.45 -27.33 -37.46
C VAL A 412 39.76 -26.71 -37.92
N ALA A 413 40.11 -25.51 -37.46
CA ALA A 413 41.37 -24.86 -37.82
C ALA A 413 42.61 -25.69 -37.43
N LEU A 414 42.58 -26.36 -36.26
CA LEU A 414 43.64 -27.27 -35.84
C LEU A 414 43.74 -28.51 -36.75
N LEU A 415 42.62 -29.10 -37.15
CA LEU A 415 42.58 -30.25 -38.08
C LEU A 415 43.04 -29.86 -39.49
N GLU A 416 42.68 -28.68 -39.98
CA GLU A 416 43.18 -28.14 -41.24
C GLU A 416 44.70 -27.95 -41.21
N GLN A 417 45.24 -27.45 -40.10
CA GLN A 417 46.68 -27.28 -39.91
C GLN A 417 47.42 -28.63 -39.85
N GLN A 418 46.85 -29.63 -39.19
CA GLN A 418 47.38 -31.01 -39.19
C GLN A 418 47.37 -31.63 -40.59
N MET A 419 46.26 -31.47 -41.33
CA MET A 419 46.15 -31.97 -42.71
C MET A 419 47.18 -31.31 -43.64
N GLN A 420 47.42 -30.01 -43.50
CA GLN A 420 48.46 -29.29 -44.24
C GLN A 420 49.87 -29.81 -43.91
N ALA A 421 50.17 -30.04 -42.62
CA ALA A 421 51.45 -30.62 -42.19
C ALA A 421 51.67 -32.01 -42.80
N CYS A 422 50.71 -32.93 -42.66
CA CYS A 422 50.81 -34.26 -43.26
C CYS A 422 50.91 -34.23 -44.80
N THR A 423 50.30 -33.26 -45.47
CA THR A 423 50.42 -33.06 -46.93
C THR A 423 51.83 -32.63 -47.31
N LEU A 424 52.44 -31.72 -46.54
CA LEU A 424 53.82 -31.27 -46.74
C LEU A 424 54.81 -32.41 -46.50
N ASP A 425 54.64 -33.17 -45.42
CA ASP A 425 55.48 -34.33 -45.10
C ASP A 425 55.41 -35.40 -46.22
N PHE A 426 54.23 -35.67 -46.76
CA PHE A 426 54.05 -36.61 -47.87
C PHE A 426 54.76 -36.16 -49.17
N GLU A 427 54.70 -34.87 -49.51
CA GLU A 427 55.43 -34.34 -50.67
C GLU A 427 56.96 -34.35 -50.44
N ASN A 428 57.42 -34.12 -49.20
CA ASN A 428 58.83 -34.27 -48.82
C ASN A 428 59.30 -35.73 -48.96
N GLU A 429 58.58 -36.71 -48.39
CA GLU A 429 58.90 -38.14 -48.54
C GLU A 429 58.93 -38.60 -50.00
N LYS A 430 58.06 -38.04 -50.84
CA LYS A 430 57.99 -38.31 -52.27
C LYS A 430 59.22 -37.76 -53.00
N LEU A 431 59.71 -36.57 -52.64
CA LEU A 431 60.98 -36.02 -53.14
C LEU A 431 62.17 -36.87 -52.68
N ASP A 432 62.22 -37.26 -51.41
CA ASP A 432 63.26 -38.14 -50.88
C ASP A 432 63.27 -39.50 -51.58
N ARG A 433 62.09 -40.09 -51.84
CA ARG A 433 61.96 -41.33 -52.61
C ARG A 433 62.48 -41.19 -54.04
N GLN A 434 62.20 -40.07 -54.71
CA GLN A 434 62.74 -39.78 -56.06
C GLN A 434 64.26 -39.61 -56.02
N ASN A 435 64.79 -38.91 -55.02
CA ASN A 435 66.23 -38.75 -54.79
C ASN A 435 66.92 -40.11 -54.57
N MET A 436 66.38 -40.96 -53.69
CA MET A 436 66.88 -42.32 -53.45
C MET A 436 66.82 -43.20 -54.70
N GLN A 437 65.74 -43.12 -55.49
CA GLN A 437 65.64 -43.82 -56.78
C GLN A 437 66.69 -43.34 -57.80
N HIS A 438 66.96 -42.04 -57.84
CA HIS A 438 68.02 -41.47 -58.68
C HIS A 438 69.41 -41.96 -58.24
N GLN A 439 69.72 -41.90 -56.95
CA GLN A 439 70.98 -42.40 -56.40
C GLN A 439 71.17 -43.90 -56.69
N LEU A 440 70.14 -44.71 -56.51
CA LEU A 440 70.16 -46.13 -56.86
C LEU A 440 70.42 -46.35 -58.35
N HIS A 441 69.81 -45.56 -59.24
CA HIS A 441 70.07 -45.64 -60.67
C HIS A 441 71.52 -45.29 -61.02
N VAL A 442 72.10 -44.27 -60.39
CA VAL A 442 73.52 -43.91 -60.54
C VAL A 442 74.42 -45.06 -60.08
N ILE A 443 74.20 -45.63 -58.89
CA ILE A 443 74.96 -46.77 -58.37
C ILE A 443 74.86 -47.97 -59.33
N LEU A 444 73.66 -48.31 -59.82
CA LEU A 444 73.46 -49.39 -60.80
C LEU A 444 74.18 -49.12 -62.13
N LYS A 445 74.28 -47.86 -62.57
CA LYS A 445 75.01 -47.47 -63.79
C LYS A 445 76.52 -47.63 -63.60
N GLU A 446 77.07 -47.23 -62.45
CA GLU A 446 78.49 -47.40 -62.14
C GLU A 446 78.84 -48.88 -61.91
N LEU A 447 77.98 -49.68 -61.27
CA LEU A 447 78.15 -51.14 -61.16
C LEU A 447 78.18 -51.84 -62.52
N ARG A 448 77.36 -51.40 -63.49
CA ARG A 448 77.44 -51.91 -64.89
C ARG A 448 78.75 -51.52 -65.57
N LYS A 449 79.24 -50.28 -65.38
CA LYS A 449 80.55 -49.87 -65.92
C LYS A 449 81.68 -50.69 -65.31
N ALA A 450 81.70 -50.87 -63.99
CA ALA A 450 82.69 -51.68 -63.29
C ALA A 450 82.65 -53.14 -63.77
N ARG A 451 81.45 -53.73 -63.95
CA ARG A 451 81.30 -55.06 -64.55
C ARG A 451 81.85 -55.11 -65.98
N ASN A 452 81.56 -54.13 -66.82
CA ASN A 452 82.09 -54.08 -68.19
C ASN A 452 83.62 -53.95 -68.21
N GLN A 453 84.20 -53.17 -67.29
CA GLN A 453 85.67 -53.06 -67.12
C GLN A 453 86.26 -54.40 -66.67
N ILE A 454 85.62 -55.10 -65.72
CA ILE A 454 86.02 -56.46 -65.31
C ILE A 454 86.00 -57.40 -66.51
N THR A 455 84.91 -57.46 -67.29
CA THR A 455 84.83 -58.33 -68.47
C THR A 455 85.83 -57.97 -69.57
N GLN A 456 86.16 -56.69 -69.75
CA GLN A 456 87.26 -56.28 -70.64
C GLN A 456 88.62 -56.79 -70.14
N LEU A 457 88.92 -56.64 -68.85
CA LEU A 457 90.16 -57.16 -68.25
C LEU A 457 90.22 -58.69 -68.29
N GLU A 458 89.10 -59.39 -68.07
CA GLU A 458 88.98 -60.84 -68.23
C GLU A 458 89.25 -61.28 -69.67
N SER A 459 88.73 -60.56 -70.67
CA SER A 459 89.01 -60.87 -72.09
C SER A 459 90.46 -60.61 -72.50
N LEU A 460 91.10 -59.57 -71.95
CA LEU A 460 92.53 -59.30 -72.12
C LEU A 460 93.38 -60.40 -71.44
N LYS A 461 92.94 -60.90 -70.28
CA LYS A 461 93.57 -62.03 -69.60
C LYS A 461 93.43 -63.34 -70.40
N GLN A 462 92.26 -63.60 -71.01
CA GLN A 462 92.07 -64.76 -71.90
C GLN A 462 92.95 -64.68 -73.17
N LEU A 463 93.15 -63.47 -73.72
CA LEU A 463 94.12 -63.24 -74.79
C LEU A 463 95.58 -63.49 -74.34
N GLN A 464 95.90 -63.23 -73.07
CA GLN A 464 97.20 -63.54 -72.48
C GLN A 464 97.35 -65.04 -72.15
N GLU A 465 96.26 -65.74 -71.81
CA GLU A 465 96.22 -67.18 -71.56
C GLU A 465 96.35 -68.02 -72.85
N PHE A 466 96.02 -67.47 -74.02
CA PHE A 466 96.26 -68.11 -75.33
C PHE A 466 97.76 -68.27 -75.70
N ALA A 467 98.69 -67.80 -74.86
CA ALA A 467 100.12 -68.02 -75.01
C ALA A 467 100.68 -69.19 -74.19
N PHE A 468 99.93 -69.79 -73.25
CA PHE A 468 100.41 -70.91 -72.42
C PHE A 468 99.34 -71.95 -72.10
N THR A 469 99.60 -73.18 -72.55
CA THR A 469 98.87 -74.39 -72.19
C THR A 469 99.07 -74.74 -70.71
N GLU A 470 97.96 -74.91 -69.97
CA GLU A 470 97.68 -75.80 -68.81
C GLU A 470 98.74 -76.08 -67.70
N PRO A 471 98.35 -76.33 -66.41
CA PRO A 471 97.27 -77.26 -66.08
C PRO A 471 96.34 -76.94 -64.90
N ILE A 472 95.26 -77.73 -64.87
CA ILE A 472 94.26 -77.92 -63.82
C ILE A 472 94.89 -78.18 -62.44
N VAL A 473 94.38 -77.52 -61.38
CA VAL A 473 94.42 -78.06 -60.01
C VAL A 473 93.08 -77.83 -59.30
N THR A 474 92.39 -78.94 -59.02
CA THR A 474 91.27 -79.02 -58.07
C THR A 474 91.72 -78.79 -56.63
N PHE A 475 91.02 -77.96 -55.86
CA PHE A 475 91.01 -78.09 -54.40
C PHE A 475 89.61 -77.98 -53.79
N GLN A 476 89.21 -79.08 -53.16
CA GLN A 476 88.01 -79.26 -52.35
C GLN A 476 88.48 -79.54 -50.91
N ARG A 477 88.17 -78.66 -49.96
CA ARG A 477 88.18 -78.89 -48.49
C ARG A 477 87.51 -77.69 -47.82
N GLU A 478 86.23 -77.77 -47.47
CA GLU A 478 85.77 -78.15 -46.12
C GLU A 478 86.44 -77.34 -44.99
N ASN A 479 85.67 -76.48 -44.33
CA ASN A 479 85.34 -76.81 -42.95
C ASN A 479 83.98 -76.23 -42.51
N GLU A 480 83.35 -76.90 -41.56
CA GLU A 480 81.97 -76.64 -41.13
C GLU A 480 81.86 -75.42 -40.21
N ASN A 481 80.70 -74.75 -40.25
CA ASN A 481 80.12 -74.20 -39.02
C ASN A 481 78.59 -74.19 -39.10
N ARG A 482 77.97 -75.18 -38.44
CA ARG A 482 76.52 -75.26 -38.28
C ARG A 482 76.05 -74.19 -37.28
N VAL A 483 75.29 -73.20 -37.76
CA VAL A 483 74.28 -72.55 -36.91
C VAL A 483 72.91 -72.73 -37.59
N LYS A 484 72.09 -73.58 -36.98
CA LYS A 484 70.69 -73.74 -37.35
C LYS A 484 69.95 -72.47 -36.94
N ILE A 485 69.62 -71.59 -37.89
CA ILE A 485 68.57 -70.59 -37.70
C ILE A 485 67.39 -71.04 -38.55
N ALA A 486 66.30 -71.39 -37.88
CA ALA A 486 65.10 -71.88 -38.53
C ALA A 486 64.47 -70.78 -39.39
N SER A 487 63.94 -71.16 -40.55
CA SER A 487 63.06 -70.31 -41.35
C SER A 487 61.83 -69.93 -40.51
N PRO A 488 61.58 -68.63 -40.23
CA PRO A 488 60.33 -68.22 -39.63
C PRO A 488 59.25 -68.19 -40.72
N LYS A 489 58.48 -69.28 -40.79
CA LYS A 489 57.13 -69.23 -41.37
C LYS A 489 56.34 -68.18 -40.59
N SER A 490 55.88 -67.14 -41.29
CA SER A 490 54.66 -66.36 -41.00
C SER A 490 54.11 -66.41 -39.55
N PRO A 491 54.48 -65.47 -38.67
CA PRO A 491 53.83 -65.30 -37.36
C PRO A 491 52.55 -64.46 -37.50
N ALA A 492 51.57 -64.97 -38.26
CA ALA A 492 50.30 -64.26 -38.51
C ALA A 492 49.19 -64.57 -37.48
N ALA A 493 49.46 -65.42 -36.49
CA ALA A 493 48.44 -66.06 -35.65
C ALA A 493 48.75 -66.13 -34.14
N ALA A 494 49.69 -65.32 -33.62
CA ALA A 494 50.20 -65.46 -32.24
C ALA A 494 50.25 -64.16 -31.41
N LEU A 495 49.61 -63.07 -31.86
CA LEU A 495 49.65 -61.75 -31.17
C LEU A 495 48.27 -61.05 -31.14
N ASN A 496 47.16 -61.80 -31.08
CA ASN A 496 45.83 -61.18 -31.04
C ASN A 496 44.84 -61.87 -30.08
N GLU A 497 45.33 -62.32 -28.92
CA GLU A 497 44.51 -62.79 -27.79
C GLU A 497 44.23 -61.64 -26.79
N SER A 498 44.08 -60.41 -27.29
CA SER A 498 43.54 -59.32 -26.47
C SER A 498 42.02 -59.48 -26.40
N LEU A 499 41.51 -59.78 -25.20
CA LEU A 499 40.08 -59.80 -24.91
C LEU A 499 39.65 -58.40 -24.42
N VAL A 500 38.56 -57.89 -24.96
CA VAL A 500 37.94 -56.63 -24.58
C VAL A 500 36.57 -56.90 -23.96
N GLU A 501 36.33 -56.30 -22.79
CA GLU A 501 35.14 -56.56 -21.98
C GLU A 501 34.07 -55.50 -22.20
N CYS A 502 32.80 -55.91 -22.23
CA CYS A 502 31.69 -54.97 -22.15
C CYS A 502 31.64 -54.34 -20.73
N PRO A 503 31.77 -53.02 -20.58
CA PRO A 503 31.84 -52.35 -19.27
C PRO A 503 30.52 -52.35 -18.48
N LYS A 504 29.47 -52.97 -19.01
CA LYS A 504 28.14 -53.09 -18.39
C LYS A 504 27.87 -54.47 -17.80
N CYS A 505 28.40 -55.54 -18.40
CA CYS A 505 28.10 -56.94 -18.06
C CYS A 505 29.33 -57.87 -17.98
N ASN A 506 30.53 -57.34 -18.25
CA ASN A 506 31.82 -58.06 -18.22
C ASN A 506 31.92 -59.28 -19.15
N ILE A 507 31.08 -59.37 -20.19
CA ILE A 507 31.25 -60.37 -21.26
C ILE A 507 32.47 -60.00 -22.10
N GLN A 508 33.38 -60.95 -22.27
CA GLN A 508 34.63 -60.84 -23.02
C GLN A 508 34.42 -61.12 -24.51
N TYR A 509 34.98 -60.27 -25.36
CA TYR A 509 35.01 -60.42 -26.82
C TYR A 509 36.45 -60.40 -27.32
N PRO A 510 36.82 -61.17 -28.37
CA PRO A 510 38.10 -61.01 -29.06
C PRO A 510 38.25 -59.59 -29.63
N ALA A 511 39.44 -58.98 -29.53
CA ALA A 511 39.69 -57.65 -30.11
C ALA A 511 39.50 -57.59 -31.64
N THR A 512 39.51 -58.75 -32.33
CA THR A 512 39.16 -58.88 -33.75
C THR A 512 37.66 -58.69 -34.03
N GLU A 513 36.79 -58.85 -33.03
CA GLU A 513 35.32 -58.83 -33.14
C GLU A 513 34.72 -57.57 -32.49
N HIS A 514 35.43 -56.44 -32.59
CA HIS A 514 35.02 -55.14 -32.04
C HIS A 514 33.63 -54.67 -32.51
N ARG A 515 33.17 -55.10 -33.70
CA ARG A 515 31.79 -54.81 -34.16
C ARG A 515 30.73 -55.47 -33.27
N ASP A 516 30.94 -56.71 -32.86
CA ASP A 516 29.98 -57.46 -32.07
C ASP A 516 29.96 -56.96 -30.62
N LEU A 517 31.11 -56.52 -30.09
CA LEU A 517 31.17 -55.78 -28.83
C LEU A 517 30.38 -54.44 -28.90
N LEU A 518 30.50 -53.66 -29.98
CA LEU A 518 29.74 -52.41 -30.13
C LEU A 518 28.23 -52.66 -30.17
N VAL A 519 27.78 -53.61 -30.99
CA VAL A 519 26.37 -54.03 -31.03
C VAL A 519 25.90 -54.50 -29.65
N HIS A 520 26.71 -55.31 -28.95
CA HIS A 520 26.39 -55.72 -27.59
C HIS A 520 26.27 -54.51 -26.63
N VAL A 521 27.17 -53.53 -26.69
CA VAL A 521 27.14 -52.34 -25.84
C VAL A 521 25.89 -51.47 -26.09
N GLU A 522 25.38 -51.40 -27.32
CA GLU A 522 24.14 -50.67 -27.64
C GLU A 522 22.91 -51.29 -26.98
N TYR A 523 22.74 -52.62 -27.04
CA TYR A 523 21.57 -53.31 -26.46
C TYR A 523 21.74 -53.72 -25.00
N CYS A 524 22.97 -53.78 -24.47
CA CYS A 524 23.22 -54.14 -23.08
C CYS A 524 22.65 -53.08 -22.13
N SER A 525 21.63 -53.48 -21.39
CA SER A 525 21.08 -52.79 -20.22
C SER A 525 21.53 -53.53 -18.95
N LYS A 526 21.73 -52.81 -17.84
CA LYS A 526 22.28 -53.34 -16.58
C LYS A 526 21.52 -54.53 -16.03
#